data_AF-A0A840F9E4-F1
#
_entry.id   AF-A0A840F9E4-F1
#
_cell.length_a   1.000
_cell.length_b   1.000
_cell.length_c   1.000
_cell.angle_alpha   90.00
_cell.angle_beta   90.00
_cell.angle_gamma   90.00
#
_symmetry.space_group_name_H-M   'P 1'
#
loop_
_entity.id
_entity.type
_entity.pdbx_description
1 polymer ?
#
loop_
_entity_poly.entity_id
_entity_poly.type
_entity_poly.pdbx_seq_one_letter_code
_entity_poly.pdbx_strand_id
1 'polypeptide(L)'
;MKTAELCRKYGISDTTFYNWKSKYGGMTVSEAARLRTLVDENRRLKKLLAESMLDVSALKDLLGKTDPVCGSLRCGGEADGRPRLLRASRLQAGRGQPVGMAI
;
A
#
# COMPACT_ATOMS: atom_id res chain seq x y z
N MET A 1 8.13 -31.56 14.24
CA MET A 1 7.81 -31.80 12.82
C MET A 1 8.81 -31.05 11.96
N LYS A 2 9.19 -31.59 10.80
CA LYS A 2 10.14 -30.94 9.88
C LYS A 2 9.42 -29.85 9.06
N THR A 3 10.13 -28.80 8.64
CA THR A 3 9.57 -27.71 7.81
C THR A 3 8.90 -28.26 6.53
N ALA A 4 9.51 -29.24 5.88
CA ALA A 4 8.92 -29.87 4.69
C ALA A 4 7.58 -30.58 4.95
N GLU A 5 7.35 -31.10 6.17
CA GLU A 5 6.07 -31.69 6.55
C GLU A 5 5.01 -30.62 6.85
N LEU A 6 5.41 -29.50 7.46
CA LEU A 6 4.56 -28.32 7.62
C LEU A 6 4.10 -27.80 6.25
N CYS A 7 5.07 -27.62 5.36
CA CYS A 7 4.85 -27.09 4.02
C CYS A 7 3.87 -27.97 3.23
N ARG A 8 4.04 -29.30 3.25
CA ARG A 8 3.07 -30.25 2.67
C ARG A 8 1.69 -30.21 3.32
N LYS A 9 1.62 -30.17 4.65
CA LYS A 9 0.35 -30.17 5.39
C LYS A 9 -0.50 -28.94 5.10
N TYR A 10 0.14 -27.77 4.99
CA TYR A 10 -0.55 -26.49 4.82
C TYR A 10 -0.54 -25.98 3.37
N GLY A 11 -0.04 -26.77 2.42
CA GLY A 11 -0.01 -26.40 0.99
C GLY A 11 0.85 -25.17 0.69
N ILE A 12 1.88 -24.92 1.49
CA ILE A 12 2.78 -23.77 1.36
C ILE A 12 4.15 -24.22 0.87
N SER A 13 4.76 -23.47 -0.06
CA SER A 13 6.13 -23.75 -0.49
C SER A 13 7.14 -23.38 0.59
N ASP A 14 8.27 -24.10 0.62
CA ASP A 14 9.38 -23.83 1.54
C ASP A 14 9.84 -22.38 1.43
N THR A 15 9.94 -21.85 0.20
CA THR A 15 10.28 -20.44 -0.07
C THR A 15 9.33 -19.48 0.64
N THR A 16 8.02 -19.73 0.57
CA THR A 16 7.01 -18.88 1.22
C THR A 16 7.15 -18.92 2.74
N PHE A 17 7.36 -20.12 3.29
CA PHE A 17 7.57 -20.30 4.72
C PHE A 17 8.79 -19.50 5.23
N TYR A 18 9.93 -19.61 4.56
CA TYR A 18 11.14 -18.87 4.97
C TYR A 18 11.01 -17.36 4.76
N ASN A 19 10.27 -16.91 3.73
CA ASN A 19 9.95 -15.50 3.54
C ASN A 19 9.08 -14.94 4.67
N TRP A 20 8.15 -15.73 5.22
CA TRP A 20 7.36 -15.32 6.38
C TRP A 20 8.18 -15.40 7.66
N LYS A 21 9.02 -16.42 7.81
CA LYS A 21 9.92 -16.56 8.96
C LYS A 21 10.91 -15.39 9.05
N SER A 22 11.45 -14.90 7.94
CA SER A 22 12.34 -13.72 7.95
C SER A 22 11.61 -12.43 8.30
N LYS A 23 10.34 -12.29 7.91
CA LYS A 23 9.53 -11.09 8.18
C LYS A 23 8.89 -11.07 9.58
N TYR A 24 8.48 -12.22 10.08
CA TYR A 24 7.62 -12.33 11.26
C TYR A 24 8.20 -13.25 12.34
N GLY A 25 9.28 -13.99 12.08
CA GLY A 25 9.79 -15.03 12.98
C GLY A 25 10.38 -14.52 14.30
N GLY A 26 10.68 -13.22 14.41
CA GLY A 26 11.09 -12.57 15.66
C GLY A 26 9.98 -11.82 16.39
N MET A 27 8.74 -11.90 15.91
CA MET A 27 7.60 -11.15 16.45
C MET A 27 6.88 -11.95 17.53
N THR A 28 6.53 -11.30 18.63
CA THR A 28 5.69 -11.91 19.67
C THR A 28 4.24 -12.01 19.23
N VAL A 29 3.47 -12.91 19.85
CA VAL A 29 2.04 -13.08 19.55
C VAL A 29 1.26 -11.79 19.81
N SER A 30 1.61 -11.06 20.88
CA SER A 30 0.98 -9.78 21.23
C SER A 30 1.24 -8.70 20.18
N GLU A 31 2.45 -8.64 19.63
CA GLU A 31 2.78 -7.72 18.52
C GLU A 31 2.03 -8.08 17.24
N ALA A 32 1.93 -9.36 16.91
CA ALA A 32 1.18 -9.83 15.75
C ALA A 32 -0.33 -9.51 15.88
N ALA A 33 -0.91 -9.67 17.07
CA ALA A 33 -2.29 -9.32 17.36
C ALA A 33 -2.54 -7.81 17.21
N ARG A 34 -1.65 -6.99 17.78
CA ARG A 34 -1.71 -5.53 17.63
C ARG A 34 -1.61 -5.09 16.17
N LEU A 35 -0.69 -5.69 15.42
CA LEU A 35 -0.53 -5.43 13.98
C LEU A 35 -1.81 -5.74 13.21
N ARG A 36 -2.48 -6.85 13.53
CA ARG A 36 -3.75 -7.20 12.89
C ARG A 36 -4.82 -6.14 13.15
N THR A 37 -5.00 -5.75 14.42
CA THR A 37 -5.96 -4.69 14.79
C THR A 37 -5.68 -3.37 14.07
N LEU A 38 -4.40 -2.96 13.99
CA LEU A 38 -4.02 -1.72 13.30
C LEU A 38 -4.26 -1.80 11.79
N VAL A 39 -4.02 -2.96 11.16
CA VAL A 39 -4.30 -3.16 9.73
C VAL A 39 -5.80 -3.08 9.45
N ASP A 40 -6.62 -3.71 10.29
CA ASP A 40 -8.07 -3.71 10.14
C ASP A 40 -8.65 -2.30 10.35
N GLU A 41 -8.15 -1.55 11.35
CA GLU A 41 -8.56 -0.16 11.56
C GLU A 41 -8.11 0.75 10.41
N ASN A 42 -6.87 0.59 9.92
CA ASN A 42 -6.39 1.36 8.78
C ASN A 42 -7.24 1.11 7.53
N ARG A 43 -7.69 -0.14 7.31
CA ARG A 43 -8.61 -0.49 6.23
C ARG A 43 -9.96 0.20 6.40
N ARG A 44 -10.54 0.18 7.61
CA ARG A 44 -11.80 0.86 7.93
C ARG A 44 -11.68 2.36 7.68
N LEU A 45 -10.63 3.00 8.20
CA LEU A 45 -10.40 4.44 8.05
C LEU A 45 -10.23 4.84 6.59
N LYS A 46 -9.47 4.07 5.80
CA LYS A 46 -9.33 4.33 4.35
C LYS A 46 -10.65 4.25 3.60
N LYS A 47 -11.52 3.30 3.97
CA LYS A 47 -12.86 3.19 3.39
C LYS A 47 -13.71 4.43 3.70
N LEU A 48 -13.79 4.83 4.97
CA LEU A 48 -14.56 6.00 5.39
C LEU A 48 -14.04 7.30 4.76
N LEU A 49 -12.70 7.43 4.65
CA LEU A 49 -12.09 8.57 3.98
C LEU A 49 -12.48 8.62 2.51
N ALA A 50 -12.42 7.49 1.80
CA ALA A 50 -12.82 7.42 0.40
C ALA A 50 -14.30 7.78 0.22
N GLU A 51 -15.18 7.24 1.05
CA GLU A 51 -16.62 7.57 1.06
C GLU A 51 -16.85 9.08 1.29
N SER A 52 -16.23 9.65 2.32
CA SER A 52 -16.34 11.08 2.62
C SER A 52 -15.79 11.97 1.49
N MET A 53 -14.70 11.57 0.83
CA MET A 53 -14.16 12.30 -0.31
C MET A 53 -15.12 12.29 -1.50
N LEU A 54 -15.82 11.17 -1.75
CA LEU A 54 -16.86 11.10 -2.77
C LEU A 54 -18.04 12.02 -2.44
N ASP A 55 -18.49 12.06 -1.18
CA ASP A 55 -19.57 12.95 -0.74
C ASP A 55 -19.19 14.42 -0.90
N VAL A 56 -17.97 14.80 -0.50
CA VAL A 56 -17.45 16.17 -0.67
C VAL A 56 -17.40 16.55 -2.15
N SER A 57 -16.96 15.65 -3.02
CA SER A 57 -16.97 15.88 -4.47
C SER A 57 -18.39 16.06 -5.01
N ALA A 58 -19.34 15.19 -4.64
CA ALA A 58 -20.72 15.30 -5.07
C ALA A 58 -21.36 16.62 -4.60
N LEU A 59 -21.12 17.03 -3.36
CA LEU A 59 -21.61 18.30 -2.83
C LEU A 59 -21.02 19.51 -3.57
N LYS A 60 -19.72 19.48 -3.88
CA LYS A 60 -19.08 20.53 -4.69
C LYS A 60 -19.66 20.59 -6.11
N ASP A 61 -19.95 19.45 -6.73
CA ASP A 61 -20.56 19.40 -8.06
C ASP A 61 -22.00 19.94 -8.09
N LEU A 62 -22.74 19.80 -6.97
CA LEU A 62 -24.07 20.36 -6.82
C LEU A 62 -24.02 21.87 -6.55
N LEU A 63 -23.12 22.32 -5.67
CA LEU A 63 -22.95 23.73 -5.32
C LEU A 63 -22.28 24.54 -6.46
N GLY A 64 -21.45 23.92 -7.28
CA GLY A 64 -20.79 24.55 -8.43
C GLY A 64 -21.69 24.71 -9.67
N LYS A 65 -22.94 24.23 -9.63
CA LYS A 65 -23.91 24.34 -10.76
C LYS A 65 -24.78 25.60 -10.72
N THR A 66 -24.50 26.56 -9.85
CA THR A 66 -25.12 27.90 -9.92
C THR A 66 -24.40 28.85 -10.87
N ASP A 67 -23.34 28.41 -11.56
CA ASP A 67 -22.77 29.13 -12.69
C ASP A 67 -23.22 28.46 -14.00
N PRO A 68 -23.84 29.19 -14.94
CA PRO A 68 -24.26 28.63 -16.21
C PRO A 68 -23.05 28.47 -17.12
N VAL A 69 -22.21 27.46 -16.86
CA VAL A 69 -21.31 26.94 -17.89
C VAL A 69 -22.01 25.78 -18.58
N CYS A 70 -22.69 26.20 -19.65
CA CYS A 70 -23.15 25.44 -20.79
C CYS A 70 -22.24 24.26 -21.13
N GLY A 71 -22.86 23.09 -21.37
CA GLY A 71 -22.18 21.91 -21.89
C GLY A 71 -21.43 22.22 -23.18
N SER A 72 -20.15 21.88 -23.21
CA SER A 72 -19.34 21.83 -24.43
C SER A 72 -18.12 20.97 -24.15
N LEU A 73 -17.99 19.85 -24.87
CA LEU A 73 -16.66 19.42 -25.30
C LEU A 73 -15.93 20.68 -25.80
N ARG A 74 -14.74 20.98 -25.26
CA ARG A 74 -13.75 21.75 -26.00
C ARG A 74 -12.42 21.04 -25.94
N CYS A 75 -12.09 20.49 -27.10
CA CYS A 75 -10.76 20.17 -27.56
C CYS A 75 -9.79 21.35 -27.37
N GLY A 76 -8.53 21.03 -27.07
CA GLY A 76 -7.35 21.79 -27.50
C GLY A 76 -6.86 22.89 -26.56
N GLY A 77 -5.70 22.67 -25.94
CA GLY A 77 -4.95 23.70 -25.22
C GLY A 77 -3.88 23.12 -24.31
N GLU A 78 -2.77 22.65 -24.90
CA GLU A 78 -1.56 22.25 -24.20
C GLU A 78 -0.96 23.46 -23.45
N ALA A 79 -1.01 23.41 -22.12
CA ALA A 79 -0.15 24.21 -21.25
C ALA A 79 0.38 23.27 -20.17
N ASP A 80 1.54 22.67 -20.48
CA ASP A 80 2.29 21.78 -19.60
C ASP A 80 2.76 22.57 -18.36
N GLY A 81 1.89 22.65 -17.35
CA GLY A 81 2.19 23.16 -16.02
C GLY A 81 2.78 22.09 -15.10
N ARG A 82 3.63 21.19 -15.62
CA ARG A 82 4.27 20.16 -14.79
C ARG A 82 5.39 20.79 -13.96
N PRO A 83 5.31 20.81 -12.61
CA PRO A 83 6.52 20.94 -11.82
C PRO A 83 7.41 19.72 -12.11
N ARG A 84 8.66 20.00 -12.47
CA ARG A 84 9.71 18.99 -12.68
C ARG A 84 9.68 17.99 -11.52
N LEU A 85 9.27 16.74 -11.80
CA LEU A 85 9.60 15.61 -10.96
C LEU A 85 11.13 15.56 -10.89
N LEU A 86 11.72 16.04 -9.79
CA LEU A 86 13.03 15.55 -9.39
C LEU A 86 12.89 14.04 -9.34
N ARG A 87 13.60 13.34 -10.22
CA ARG A 87 13.74 11.89 -10.15
C ARG A 87 14.18 11.58 -8.73
N ALA A 88 13.28 11.05 -7.91
CA ALA A 88 13.67 10.35 -6.71
C ALA A 88 14.54 9.20 -7.18
N SER A 89 15.85 9.37 -7.06
CA SER A 89 16.82 8.32 -7.24
C SER A 89 16.32 7.13 -6.46
N ARG A 90 16.00 6.07 -7.20
CA ARG A 90 15.77 4.70 -6.77
C ARG A 90 16.52 4.45 -5.47
N LEU A 91 15.81 4.50 -4.33
CA LEU A 91 16.35 3.93 -3.09
C LEU A 91 16.51 2.44 -3.41
N GLN A 92 17.73 2.04 -3.75
CA GLN A 92 18.14 0.66 -3.62
C GLN A 92 17.99 0.37 -2.14
N ALA A 93 16.90 -0.33 -1.79
CA ALA A 93 16.83 -1.04 -0.53
C ALA A 93 18.10 -1.88 -0.47
N GLY A 94 19.01 -1.49 0.43
CA GLY A 94 20.25 -2.20 0.66
C GLY A 94 19.89 -3.65 0.96
N ARG A 95 20.25 -4.54 0.04
CA ARG A 95 20.41 -5.95 0.37
C ARG A 95 21.52 -5.98 1.42
N GLY A 96 21.12 -6.23 2.68
CA GLY A 96 22.09 -6.53 3.74
C GLY A 96 23.01 -7.62 3.24
N GLN A 97 24.30 -7.30 3.15
CA GLN A 97 25.33 -8.28 2.86
C GLN A 97 25.35 -9.31 3.98
N PRO A 98 25.55 -10.61 3.67
CA PRO A 98 25.88 -11.58 4.70
C PRO A 98 27.24 -11.19 5.28
N VAL A 99 27.29 -10.91 6.58
CA VAL A 99 28.56 -10.94 7.32
C VAL A 99 29.07 -12.37 7.27
N GLY A 100 30.10 -12.59 6.47
CA GLY A 100 30.86 -13.83 6.48
C GLY A 100 31.48 -13.99 7.86
N MET A 101 31.18 -15.11 8.51
CA MET A 101 31.94 -15.59 9.65
C MET A 101 32.96 -16.59 9.08
N ALA A 102 34.22 -16.18 9.08
CA ALA A 102 35.34 -17.05 8.85
C ALA A 102 35.43 -18.08 9.99
N ILE A 103 35.68 -19.34 9.63
CA ILE A 103 36.49 -20.29 10.41
C ILE A 103 37.53 -20.82 9.44
#